data_AF-A0A812WPD0-F1
#
_entry.id   AF-A0A812WPD0-F1
#
_cell.length_a   1.000
_cell.length_b   1.000
_cell.length_c   1.000
_cell.angle_alpha   90.00
_cell.angle_beta   90.00
_cell.angle_gamma   90.00
#
_symmetry.space_group_name_H-M   'P 1'
#
loop_
_entity.id
_entity.type
_entity.pdbx_description
1 polymer ?
#
loop_
_entity_poly.entity_id
_entity_poly.type
_entity_poly.pdbx_seq_one_letter_code
_entity_poly.pdbx_strand_id
1 'polypeptide(L)'
;MLRPGYSIRKDWVNGPNSVFRSVLGAFLNQSYEADYDAFYFMEIDAVPVKELWLNQLIAEAFYYPRAAIRGSRYRGDGWDVFLQQMPDDLIMHINGNAIYNLRHPWLRWLYERLEEEKDSDNNTVAFDLRMANLTMDAKTGAVPEYADAYDALVPAGEDPYASDSTLIGNYANTLLNESYELGVYVRHGQLDKKGCNILGARISA
;
A
#
# COMPACT_ATOMS: atom_id res chain seq x y z
N MET A 1 9.42 27.51 30.21
CA MET A 1 10.22 27.38 28.97
C MET A 1 10.18 25.90 28.58
N LEU A 2 9.20 25.51 27.76
CA LEU A 2 9.05 24.13 27.28
C LEU A 2 9.97 23.97 26.05
N ARG A 3 10.74 22.88 26.00
CA ARG A 3 11.61 22.56 24.87
C ARG A 3 10.75 22.45 23.60
N PRO A 4 11.26 22.84 22.42
CA PRO A 4 10.53 22.64 21.17
C PRO A 4 10.39 21.14 20.95
N GLY A 5 9.16 20.64 21.16
CA GLY A 5 8.79 19.28 20.80
C GLY A 5 8.88 19.13 19.29
N TYR A 6 9.36 17.98 18.84
CA TYR A 6 9.35 17.58 17.44
C TYR A 6 7.96 17.85 16.83
N SER A 7 7.81 18.91 16.03
CA SER A 7 6.66 18.98 15.15
C SER A 7 6.88 17.89 14.10
N ILE A 8 6.13 16.81 14.17
CA ILE A 8 6.03 15.87 13.05
C ILE A 8 5.58 16.71 11.87
N ARG A 9 6.47 16.94 10.89
CA ARG A 9 6.12 17.71 9.69
C ARG A 9 5.03 16.93 8.98
N LYS A 10 3.78 17.39 9.03
CA LYS A 10 2.62 16.72 8.41
C LYS A 10 2.87 16.35 6.94
N ASP A 11 3.70 17.12 6.27
CA ASP A 11 4.04 16.97 4.85
C ASP A 11 5.06 15.86 4.54
N TRP A 12 5.51 15.09 5.53
CA TRP A 12 6.51 14.04 5.31
C TRP A 12 6.02 12.97 4.31
N VAL A 13 4.71 12.72 4.28
CA VAL A 13 4.07 11.77 3.34
C VAL A 13 3.94 12.31 1.92
N ASN A 14 4.10 13.61 1.70
CA ASN A 14 3.89 14.22 0.38
C ASN A 14 4.86 13.67 -0.67
N GLY A 15 6.09 13.33 -0.26
CA GLY A 15 7.09 12.69 -1.12
C GLY A 15 6.63 11.30 -1.60
N PRO A 16 6.43 10.33 -0.69
CA PRO A 16 5.86 9.01 -1.02
C PRO A 16 4.56 9.08 -1.84
N ASN A 17 3.62 9.96 -1.46
CA ASN A 17 2.36 10.14 -2.20
C ASN A 17 2.60 10.60 -3.64
N SER A 18 3.52 11.54 -3.85
CA SER A 18 3.89 12.02 -5.18
C SER A 18 4.53 10.92 -6.04
N VAL A 19 5.42 10.12 -5.46
CA VAL A 19 6.05 8.98 -6.15
C VAL A 19 4.99 7.97 -6.56
N PHE A 20 4.14 7.55 -5.63
CA PHE A 20 3.09 6.58 -5.90
C PHE A 20 2.15 7.05 -7.01
N ARG A 21 1.62 8.29 -6.90
CA ARG A 21 0.74 8.87 -7.93
C ARG A 21 1.41 8.95 -9.30
N SER A 22 2.68 9.36 -9.34
CA SER A 22 3.43 9.44 -10.60
C SER A 22 3.58 8.08 -11.27
N VAL A 23 3.91 7.04 -10.49
CA VAL A 23 4.07 5.66 -10.99
C VAL A 23 2.72 5.09 -11.45
N LEU A 24 1.69 5.18 -10.61
CA LEU A 24 0.35 4.67 -10.93
C LEU A 24 -0.23 5.39 -12.15
N GLY A 25 -0.09 6.71 -12.22
CA GLY A 25 -0.53 7.52 -13.36
C GLY A 25 0.19 7.12 -14.66
N ALA A 26 1.49 6.84 -14.60
CA ALA A 26 2.24 6.39 -15.78
C ALA A 26 1.72 5.04 -16.31
N PHE A 27 1.34 4.10 -15.42
CA PHE A 27 0.71 2.85 -15.84
C PHE A 27 -0.71 3.06 -16.39
N LEU A 28 -1.56 3.80 -15.68
CA LEU A 28 -2.96 4.01 -16.05
C LEU A 28 -3.11 4.84 -17.35
N ASN A 29 -2.18 5.76 -17.61
CA ASN A 29 -2.21 6.62 -18.79
C ASN A 29 -1.37 6.07 -19.94
N GLN A 30 -0.94 4.80 -19.87
CA GLN A 30 -0.16 4.12 -20.90
C GLN A 30 1.08 4.92 -21.32
N SER A 31 1.77 5.52 -20.34
CA SER A 31 3.01 6.27 -20.58
C SER A 31 4.23 5.35 -20.78
N TYR A 32 4.06 4.04 -20.58
CA TYR A 32 5.06 3.02 -20.89
C TYR A 32 4.75 2.36 -22.24
N GLU A 33 5.79 1.87 -22.92
CA GLU A 33 5.66 1.25 -24.25
C GLU A 33 4.88 -0.08 -24.24
N ALA A 34 4.76 -0.72 -23.08
CA ALA A 34 4.08 -2.01 -22.91
C ALA A 34 2.75 -1.86 -22.18
N ASP A 35 1.79 -2.69 -22.57
CA ASP A 35 0.53 -2.85 -21.84
C ASP A 35 0.73 -3.76 -20.62
N TYR A 36 0.35 -3.27 -19.45
CA TYR A 36 0.41 -4.00 -18.19
C TYR A 36 -1.00 -4.22 -17.65
N ASP A 37 -1.33 -5.46 -17.28
CA ASP A 37 -2.61 -5.77 -16.63
C ASP A 37 -2.59 -5.40 -15.14
N ALA A 38 -1.41 -5.46 -14.51
CA ALA A 38 -1.20 -5.16 -13.11
C ALA A 38 0.25 -4.70 -12.86
N PHE A 39 0.48 -4.03 -11.73
CA PHE A 39 1.83 -3.82 -11.20
C PHE A 39 1.85 -4.08 -9.69
N TYR A 40 3.05 -4.35 -9.17
CA TYR A 40 3.30 -4.47 -7.76
C TYR A 40 4.09 -3.23 -7.30
N PHE A 41 3.59 -2.51 -6.30
CA PHE A 41 4.37 -1.47 -5.63
C PHE A 41 5.09 -2.09 -4.44
N MET A 42 6.38 -1.81 -4.31
CA MET A 42 7.19 -2.22 -3.17
C MET A 42 7.72 -0.96 -2.51
N GLU A 43 7.36 -0.75 -1.25
CA GLU A 43 7.85 0.37 -0.47
C GLU A 43 9.36 0.23 -0.23
N ILE A 44 10.03 1.37 -0.02
CA ILE A 44 11.49 1.41 0.08
C ILE A 44 12.05 0.66 1.31
N ASP A 45 11.22 0.49 2.33
CA ASP A 45 11.54 -0.22 3.56
C ASP A 45 11.05 -1.68 3.55
N ALA A 46 10.55 -2.18 2.42
CA ALA A 46 10.21 -3.57 2.23
C ALA A 46 11.38 -4.38 1.66
N VAL A 47 11.49 -5.65 2.09
CA VAL A 47 12.59 -6.54 1.71
C VAL A 47 12.02 -7.90 1.29
N PRO A 48 12.36 -8.40 0.10
CA PRO A 48 12.10 -9.79 -0.26
C PRO A 48 12.90 -10.75 0.62
N VAL A 49 12.24 -11.76 1.18
CA VAL A 49 12.85 -12.71 2.15
C VAL A 49 12.93 -14.14 1.61
N LYS A 50 12.43 -14.39 0.39
CA LYS A 50 12.45 -15.69 -0.28
C LYS A 50 12.79 -15.55 -1.76
N GLU A 51 13.40 -16.59 -2.31
CA GLU A 51 13.58 -16.72 -3.75
C GLU A 51 12.23 -16.75 -4.48
N LEU A 52 12.22 -16.33 -5.75
CA LEU A 52 11.03 -16.32 -6.61
C LEU A 52 9.85 -15.51 -6.07
N TRP A 53 10.09 -14.57 -5.14
CA TRP A 53 9.05 -13.70 -4.57
C TRP A 53 8.24 -12.98 -5.65
N LEU A 54 8.91 -12.47 -6.68
CA LEU A 54 8.26 -11.77 -7.78
C LEU A 54 7.40 -12.73 -8.61
N ASN A 55 7.86 -13.97 -8.87
CA ASN A 55 7.07 -14.99 -9.56
C ASN A 55 5.79 -15.33 -8.80
N GLN A 56 5.84 -15.37 -7.48
CA GLN A 56 4.65 -15.64 -6.65
C GLN A 56 3.66 -14.49 -6.71
N LEU A 57 4.12 -13.24 -6.67
CA LEU A 57 3.24 -12.07 -6.84
C LEU A 57 2.63 -12.02 -8.24
N ILE A 58 3.40 -12.35 -9.28
CA ILE A 58 2.89 -12.49 -10.66
C ILE A 58 1.82 -13.58 -10.72
N ALA A 59 2.07 -14.73 -10.09
CA ALA A 59 1.09 -15.82 -10.04
C ALA A 59 -0.18 -15.38 -9.30
N GLU A 60 -0.07 -14.69 -8.17
CA GLU A 60 -1.23 -14.18 -7.41
C GLU A 60 -2.05 -13.18 -8.24
N ALA A 61 -1.39 -12.25 -8.93
CA ALA A 61 -2.05 -11.31 -9.84
C ALA A 61 -2.79 -12.05 -10.97
N PHE A 62 -2.19 -13.11 -11.52
CA PHE A 62 -2.77 -13.89 -12.62
C PHE A 62 -3.95 -14.76 -12.17
N TYR A 63 -3.83 -15.45 -11.03
CA TYR A 63 -4.86 -16.36 -10.54
C TYR A 63 -6.03 -15.66 -9.84
N TYR A 64 -5.80 -14.48 -9.25
CA TYR A 64 -6.81 -13.73 -8.49
C TYR A 64 -6.97 -12.27 -8.97
N PRO A 65 -7.28 -12.05 -10.26
CA PRO A 65 -7.23 -10.72 -10.88
C PRO A 65 -8.42 -9.82 -10.50
N ARG A 66 -9.39 -10.27 -9.71
CA ARG A 66 -10.65 -9.53 -9.51
C ARG A 66 -10.52 -8.29 -8.64
N ALA A 67 -9.59 -8.28 -7.70
CA ALA A 67 -9.43 -7.13 -6.81
C ALA A 67 -8.75 -5.97 -7.56
N ALA A 68 -9.19 -4.73 -7.29
CA ALA A 68 -8.49 -3.53 -7.73
C ALA A 68 -7.12 -3.40 -7.04
N ILE A 69 -7.10 -3.71 -5.74
CA ILE A 69 -5.93 -3.72 -4.88
C ILE A 69 -5.95 -5.03 -4.10
N ARG A 70 -4.84 -5.77 -4.15
CA ARG A 70 -4.64 -7.00 -3.40
C ARG A 70 -3.34 -6.92 -2.61
N GLY A 71 -3.42 -7.13 -1.30
CA GLY A 71 -2.25 -7.10 -0.43
C GLY A 71 -2.56 -7.62 0.96
N SER A 72 -1.84 -7.14 1.97
CA SER A 72 -2.05 -7.55 3.37
C SER A 72 -2.31 -6.36 4.28
N ARG A 73 -3.27 -6.55 5.20
CA ARG A 73 -3.43 -5.71 6.39
C ARG A 73 -2.35 -6.01 7.42
N TYR A 74 -2.26 -5.14 8.43
CA TYR A 74 -1.44 -5.35 9.62
C TYR A 74 -1.71 -6.72 10.26
N ARG A 75 -0.65 -7.48 10.52
CA ARG A 75 -0.70 -8.87 11.03
C ARG A 75 -0.28 -9.03 12.49
N GLY A 76 -0.04 -7.95 13.20
CA GLY A 76 0.34 -7.99 14.61
C GLY A 76 1.74 -7.47 14.91
N ASP A 77 2.14 -7.62 16.17
CA ASP A 77 3.39 -7.17 16.82
C ASP A 77 3.30 -5.78 17.49
N GLY A 78 3.98 -4.76 16.94
CA GLY A 78 4.28 -3.53 17.67
C GLY A 78 3.08 -2.68 18.08
N TRP A 79 1.93 -2.84 17.44
CA TRP A 79 0.72 -2.04 17.65
C TRP A 79 -0.38 -2.80 18.39
N ASP A 80 -0.15 -4.06 18.78
CA ASP A 80 -1.19 -4.96 19.31
C ASP A 80 -1.87 -4.40 20.57
N VAL A 81 -1.09 -3.75 21.43
CA VAL A 81 -1.58 -3.14 22.68
C VAL A 81 -2.47 -1.91 22.44
N PHE A 82 -2.43 -1.35 21.23
CA PHE A 82 -3.18 -0.16 20.84
C PHE A 82 -4.28 -0.47 19.80
N LEU A 83 -4.38 -1.70 19.30
CA LEU A 83 -5.32 -2.07 18.22
C LEU A 83 -6.76 -1.63 18.51
N GLN A 84 -7.24 -1.82 19.74
CA GLN A 84 -8.62 -1.44 20.11
C GLN A 84 -8.85 0.08 20.18
N GLN A 85 -7.78 0.87 20.14
CA GLN A 85 -7.81 2.34 20.19
C GLN A 85 -7.54 2.95 18.81
N MET A 86 -7.21 2.13 17.81
CA MET A 86 -6.92 2.60 16.47
C MET A 86 -8.21 2.82 15.67
N PRO A 87 -8.26 3.87 14.85
CA PRO A 87 -9.31 4.04 13.86
C PRO A 87 -9.43 2.82 12.93
N ASP A 88 -10.66 2.47 12.53
CA ASP A 88 -10.93 1.27 11.71
C ASP A 88 -10.17 1.29 10.38
N ASP A 89 -10.04 2.44 9.75
CA ASP A 89 -9.28 2.64 8.51
C ASP A 89 -7.79 2.30 8.68
N LEU A 90 -7.20 2.65 9.82
CA LEU A 90 -5.82 2.30 10.13
C LEU A 90 -5.65 0.79 10.35
N ILE A 91 -6.68 0.10 10.81
CA ILE A 91 -6.66 -1.37 10.97
C ILE A 91 -6.89 -2.07 9.62
N MET A 92 -7.74 -1.48 8.78
CA MET A 92 -8.28 -2.12 7.58
C MET A 92 -7.50 -1.80 6.30
N HIS A 93 -6.59 -0.83 6.33
CA HIS A 93 -5.76 -0.51 5.16
C HIS A 93 -4.82 -1.66 4.79
N ILE A 94 -4.71 -1.89 3.49
CA ILE A 94 -3.61 -2.63 2.87
C ILE A 94 -2.45 -1.63 2.78
N ASN A 95 -1.25 -2.00 3.21
CA ASN A 95 -0.09 -1.11 3.06
C ASN A 95 0.31 -0.93 1.60
N GLY A 96 1.21 0.01 1.31
CA GLY A 96 1.68 0.27 -0.05
C GLY A 96 2.32 -0.94 -0.76
N ASN A 97 2.73 -1.98 -0.03
CA ASN A 97 3.20 -3.24 -0.60
C ASN A 97 2.01 -4.07 -1.11
N ALA A 98 1.55 -3.77 -2.32
CA ALA A 98 0.35 -4.40 -2.88
C ALA A 98 0.42 -4.58 -4.41
N ILE A 99 -0.41 -5.50 -4.90
CA ILE A 99 -0.69 -5.70 -6.31
C ILE A 99 -1.86 -4.78 -6.68
N TYR A 100 -1.69 -4.00 -7.74
CA TYR A 100 -2.65 -3.05 -8.26
C TYR A 100 -3.09 -3.50 -9.66
N ASN A 101 -4.37 -3.83 -9.82
CA ASN A 101 -4.96 -4.25 -11.08
C ASN A 101 -5.34 -3.03 -11.93
N LEU A 102 -4.57 -2.80 -12.99
CA LEU A 102 -4.71 -1.64 -13.88
C LEU A 102 -5.97 -1.69 -14.75
N ARG A 103 -6.62 -2.86 -14.84
CA ARG A 103 -7.88 -3.05 -15.58
C ARG A 103 -9.10 -2.81 -14.71
N HIS A 104 -8.94 -2.76 -13.39
CA HIS A 104 -10.08 -2.58 -12.50
C HIS A 104 -10.49 -1.10 -12.47
N PRO A 105 -11.73 -0.75 -12.85
CA PRO A 105 -12.16 0.64 -12.93
C PRO A 105 -12.10 1.37 -11.58
N TRP A 106 -12.34 0.66 -10.47
CA TRP A 106 -12.16 1.22 -9.11
C TRP A 106 -10.74 1.76 -8.87
N LEU A 107 -9.68 1.11 -9.38
CA LEU A 107 -8.31 1.59 -9.18
C LEU A 107 -8.09 2.95 -9.87
N ARG A 108 -8.65 3.12 -11.06
CA ARG A 108 -8.60 4.40 -11.78
C ARG A 108 -9.33 5.49 -11.00
N TRP A 109 -10.52 5.20 -10.48
CA TRP A 109 -11.27 6.16 -9.69
C TRP A 109 -10.51 6.59 -8.43
N LEU A 110 -9.88 5.64 -7.72
CA LEU A 110 -9.02 5.95 -6.57
C LEU A 110 -7.84 6.85 -6.97
N TYR A 111 -7.18 6.56 -8.10
CA TYR A 111 -6.09 7.39 -8.61
C TYR A 111 -6.55 8.83 -8.90
N GLU A 112 -7.68 8.99 -9.58
CA GLU A 112 -8.23 10.31 -9.94
C GLU A 112 -8.55 11.14 -8.68
N ARG A 113 -9.11 10.51 -7.63
CA ARG A 113 -9.31 11.15 -6.32
C ARG A 113 -7.99 11.60 -5.69
N LEU A 114 -6.97 10.75 -5.69
CA LEU A 114 -5.65 11.11 -5.14
C LEU A 114 -4.99 12.27 -5.91
N GLU A 115 -5.21 12.39 -7.21
CA GLU A 115 -4.75 13.51 -8.03
C GLU A 115 -5.51 14.80 -7.73
N GLU A 116 -6.83 14.75 -7.59
CA GLU A 116 -7.65 15.90 -7.21
C GLU A 116 -7.29 16.43 -5.82
N GLU A 117 -6.97 15.52 -4.89
CA GLU A 117 -6.67 15.83 -3.50
C GLU A 117 -5.22 16.26 -3.26
N LYS A 118 -4.35 16.29 -4.29
CA LYS A 118 -2.90 16.48 -4.11
C LYS A 118 -2.49 17.80 -3.48
N ASP A 119 -3.31 18.83 -3.64
CA ASP A 119 -3.08 20.18 -3.10
C ASP A 119 -3.97 20.47 -1.87
N SER A 120 -4.65 19.44 -1.35
CA SER A 120 -5.55 19.52 -0.18
C SER A 120 -4.91 18.94 1.09
N ASP A 121 -5.56 19.14 2.24
CA ASP A 121 -5.16 18.52 3.50
C ASP A 121 -5.15 16.98 3.45
N ASN A 122 -5.93 16.37 2.55
CA ASN A 122 -5.92 14.91 2.36
C ASN A 122 -4.59 14.39 1.80
N ASN A 123 -3.77 15.25 1.17
CA ASN A 123 -2.43 14.86 0.74
C ASN A 123 -1.45 14.63 1.92
N THR A 124 -1.84 15.02 3.14
CA THR A 124 -1.10 14.72 4.38
C THR A 124 -1.44 13.34 4.98
N VAL A 125 -2.35 12.60 4.34
CA VAL A 125 -2.64 11.18 4.63
C VAL A 125 -1.82 10.32 3.65
N ALA A 126 -1.21 9.24 4.12
CA ALA A 126 -0.49 8.30 3.24
C ALA A 126 -1.44 7.72 2.19
N PHE A 127 -0.97 7.56 0.95
CA PHE A 127 -1.82 7.19 -0.19
C PHE A 127 -2.60 5.89 0.03
N ASP A 128 -2.00 4.90 0.67
CA ASP A 128 -2.55 3.58 0.94
C ASP A 128 -3.67 3.65 1.98
N LEU A 129 -3.46 4.41 3.06
CA LEU A 129 -4.48 4.75 4.05
C LEU A 129 -5.59 5.59 3.43
N ARG A 130 -5.27 6.56 2.57
CA ARG A 130 -6.28 7.38 1.90
C ARG A 130 -7.16 6.56 0.95
N MET A 131 -6.58 5.62 0.22
CA MET A 131 -7.35 4.66 -0.60
C MET A 131 -8.25 3.76 0.26
N ALA A 132 -7.80 3.38 1.46
CA ALA A 132 -8.64 2.67 2.42
C ALA A 132 -9.81 3.54 2.88
N ASN A 133 -9.57 4.80 3.26
CA ASN A 133 -10.63 5.76 3.63
C ASN A 133 -11.68 5.87 2.53
N LEU A 134 -11.25 6.18 1.30
CA LEU A 134 -12.13 6.33 0.15
C LEU A 134 -12.97 5.08 -0.10
N THR A 135 -12.35 3.89 0.01
CA THR A 135 -13.06 2.62 -0.18
C THR A 135 -14.02 2.31 0.97
N MET A 136 -13.67 2.63 2.21
CA MET A 136 -14.55 2.43 3.36
C MET A 136 -15.74 3.41 3.36
N ASP A 137 -15.49 4.67 3.06
CA ASP A 137 -16.54 5.70 2.93
C ASP A 137 -17.54 5.30 1.82
N ALA A 138 -17.03 4.76 0.72
CA ALA A 138 -17.85 4.24 -0.38
C ALA A 138 -18.70 3.03 0.06
N LYS A 139 -18.08 2.01 0.69
CA LYS A 139 -18.77 0.78 1.12
C LYS A 139 -19.81 1.03 2.22
N THR A 140 -19.57 2.01 3.09
CA THR A 140 -20.48 2.35 4.19
C THR A 140 -21.57 3.34 3.79
N GLY A 141 -21.45 3.97 2.62
CA GLY A 141 -22.33 5.05 2.21
C GLY A 141 -22.14 6.34 3.01
N ALA A 142 -21.00 6.51 3.69
CA ALA A 142 -20.71 7.70 4.47
C ALA A 142 -20.64 8.96 3.59
N VAL A 143 -20.17 8.80 2.35
CA VAL A 143 -20.16 9.83 1.32
C VAL A 143 -20.99 9.35 0.11
N PRO A 144 -22.15 9.95 -0.17
CA PRO A 144 -23.04 9.49 -1.25
C PRO A 144 -22.35 9.41 -2.62
N GLU A 145 -21.53 10.40 -2.97
CA GLU A 145 -20.78 10.40 -4.24
C GLU A 145 -19.86 9.18 -4.39
N TYR A 146 -19.24 8.74 -3.29
CA TYR A 146 -18.32 7.60 -3.33
C TYR A 146 -19.07 6.28 -3.40
N ALA A 147 -20.23 6.20 -2.73
CA ALA A 147 -21.11 5.05 -2.81
C ALA A 147 -21.67 4.86 -4.23
N ASP A 148 -22.14 5.95 -4.86
CA ASP A 148 -22.61 5.92 -6.25
C ASP A 148 -21.51 5.47 -7.21
N ALA A 149 -20.28 5.93 -7.01
CA ALA A 149 -19.13 5.49 -7.81
C ALA A 149 -18.80 4.02 -7.57
N TYR A 150 -18.88 3.54 -6.33
CA TYR A 150 -18.64 2.14 -6.00
C TYR A 150 -19.67 1.23 -6.66
N ASP A 151 -20.96 1.55 -6.56
CA ASP A 151 -22.04 0.79 -7.19
C ASP A 151 -21.92 0.76 -8.73
N ALA A 152 -21.40 1.84 -9.33
CA ALA A 152 -21.20 1.93 -10.77
C ALA A 152 -19.95 1.17 -11.27
N LEU A 153 -18.88 1.14 -10.49
CA LEU A 153 -17.56 0.68 -10.93
C LEU A 153 -17.18 -0.70 -10.39
N VAL A 154 -17.74 -1.12 -9.26
CA VAL A 154 -17.40 -2.39 -8.61
C VAL A 154 -18.46 -3.43 -8.95
N PRO A 155 -18.10 -4.55 -9.62
CA PRO A 155 -19.07 -5.59 -9.91
C PRO A 155 -19.71 -6.16 -8.65
N ALA A 156 -21.01 -6.45 -8.74
CA ALA A 156 -21.78 -6.95 -7.59
C ALA A 156 -21.17 -8.23 -7.00
N GLY A 157 -20.90 -8.22 -5.70
CA GLY A 157 -20.31 -9.35 -4.97
C GLY A 157 -18.78 -9.43 -5.03
N GLU A 158 -18.10 -8.48 -5.69
CA GLU A 158 -16.64 -8.36 -5.65
C GLU A 158 -16.18 -7.47 -4.49
N ASP A 159 -15.03 -7.82 -3.90
CA ASP A 159 -14.31 -6.95 -2.97
C ASP A 159 -13.08 -6.37 -3.68
N PRO A 160 -13.11 -5.10 -4.11
CA PRO A 160 -12.04 -4.51 -4.89
C PRO A 160 -10.80 -4.23 -4.03
N TYR A 161 -10.90 -4.31 -2.70
CA TYR A 161 -9.83 -4.01 -1.75
C TYR A 161 -9.53 -5.24 -0.88
N ALA A 162 -8.89 -6.24 -1.51
CA ALA A 162 -8.71 -7.58 -0.96
C ALA A 162 -7.43 -7.68 -0.11
N SER A 163 -7.59 -7.91 1.20
CA SER A 163 -6.48 -8.02 2.15
C SER A 163 -6.06 -9.47 2.43
N ASP A 164 -6.27 -10.37 1.48
CA ASP A 164 -6.14 -11.83 1.61
C ASP A 164 -4.80 -12.37 1.10
N SER A 165 -3.90 -11.51 0.59
CA SER A 165 -2.57 -11.95 0.17
C SER A 165 -1.76 -12.43 1.36
N THR A 166 -1.27 -13.67 1.30
CA THR A 166 -0.38 -14.24 2.32
C THR A 166 1.10 -14.09 1.97
N LEU A 167 1.39 -13.52 0.81
CA LEU A 167 2.75 -13.34 0.29
C LEU A 167 3.44 -12.12 0.92
N ILE A 168 2.69 -11.21 1.52
CA ILE A 168 3.16 -9.92 2.01
C ILE A 168 2.95 -9.87 3.52
N GLY A 169 4.04 -9.82 4.27
CA GLY A 169 4.04 -9.68 5.72
C GLY A 169 4.03 -8.21 6.10
N ASN A 170 2.86 -7.70 6.45
CA ASN A 170 2.68 -6.32 6.91
C ASN A 170 2.66 -6.29 8.45
N TYR A 171 3.74 -5.80 9.03
CA TYR A 171 3.94 -5.70 10.48
C TYR A 171 4.30 -4.26 10.83
N ALA A 172 3.79 -3.78 11.96
CA ALA A 172 4.06 -2.41 12.38
C ALA A 172 5.47 -2.32 12.94
N ASN A 173 6.20 -1.32 12.45
CA ASN A 173 7.54 -0.91 12.85
C ASN A 173 8.69 -1.67 12.17
N THR A 174 9.48 -0.89 11.45
CA THR A 174 10.67 -1.25 10.67
C THR A 174 11.88 -1.66 11.52
N LEU A 175 11.75 -1.86 12.84
CA LEU A 175 12.91 -1.96 13.73
C LEU A 175 12.91 -3.12 14.74
N LEU A 176 11.78 -3.79 15.01
CA LEU A 176 11.72 -4.72 16.16
C LEU A 176 10.84 -5.96 15.98
N ASN A 177 10.53 -6.38 14.74
CA ASN A 177 9.64 -7.52 14.57
C ASN A 177 10.35 -8.89 14.72
N GLU A 178 9.86 -9.69 15.68
CA GLU A 178 10.28 -11.08 15.95
C GLU A 178 9.20 -12.12 15.58
N SER A 179 8.02 -11.69 15.11
CA SER A 179 6.92 -12.54 14.68
C SER A 179 7.08 -12.96 13.22
N TYR A 180 7.10 -14.28 12.97
CA TYR A 180 7.30 -14.87 11.65
C TYR A 180 6.12 -15.79 11.30
N GLU A 181 5.46 -15.51 10.18
CA GLU A 181 4.50 -16.45 9.58
C GLU A 181 5.13 -17.24 8.42
N LEU A 182 4.87 -18.55 8.42
CA LEU A 182 5.15 -19.45 7.30
C LEU A 182 4.33 -19.03 6.08
N GLY A 183 4.95 -18.39 5.11
CA GLY A 183 4.28 -18.06 3.84
C GLY A 183 4.76 -16.77 3.21
N VAL A 184 5.22 -15.81 4.01
CA VAL A 184 5.65 -14.48 3.58
C VAL A 184 6.84 -14.53 2.61
N TYR A 185 6.75 -13.79 1.51
CA TYR A 185 7.79 -13.60 0.49
C TYR A 185 8.37 -12.19 0.50
N VAL A 186 7.56 -11.17 0.84
CA VAL A 186 8.01 -9.79 1.05
C VAL A 186 7.64 -9.35 2.45
N ARG A 187 8.62 -8.79 3.17
CA ARG A 187 8.42 -8.25 4.52
C ARG A 187 8.45 -6.73 4.49
N HIS A 188 7.49 -6.09 5.14
CA HIS A 188 7.55 -4.67 5.45
C HIS A 188 8.45 -4.43 6.66
N GLY A 189 9.50 -3.61 6.51
CA GLY A 189 10.51 -3.33 7.52
C GLY A 189 11.80 -4.16 7.43
N GLN A 190 12.91 -3.52 7.82
CA GLN A 190 14.24 -4.13 7.86
C GLN A 190 14.55 -4.65 9.27
N LEU A 191 15.16 -5.84 9.38
CA LEU A 191 15.76 -6.27 10.63
C LEU A 191 17.04 -5.46 10.85
N ASP A 192 17.04 -4.53 11.80
CA ASP A 192 18.31 -4.03 12.33
C ASP A 192 18.74 -4.88 13.53
N LYS A 193 19.36 -6.02 13.24
CA LYS A 193 20.29 -6.66 14.17
C LYS A 193 21.59 -6.94 13.42
N LYS A 194 22.40 -5.86 13.28
CA LYS A 194 23.82 -5.79 12.87
C LYS A 194 24.06 -5.46 11.39
N GLY A 195 24.50 -4.22 11.17
CA GLY A 195 25.47 -3.89 10.13
C GLY A 195 24.85 -3.18 8.94
N CYS A 196 25.01 -1.86 8.94
CA CYS A 196 25.08 -1.06 7.73
C CYS A 196 26.03 -1.71 6.72
N ASN A 197 25.49 -2.47 5.77
CA ASN A 197 26.16 -2.82 4.53
C ASN A 197 25.48 -2.02 3.43
N ILE A 198 25.91 -0.77 3.29
CA ILE A 198 25.84 -0.10 2.00
C ILE A 198 26.59 -1.03 1.04
N LEU A 199 25.85 -1.71 0.16
CA LEU A 199 26.40 -2.40 -1.01
C LEU A 199 27.00 -1.34 -1.95
N GLY A 200 28.17 -0.82 -1.57
CA GLY A 200 29.08 -0.15 -2.48
C GLY A 200 29.67 -1.22 -3.38
N ALA A 201 29.19 -1.29 -4.62
CA ALA A 201 29.87 -2.05 -5.67
C ALA A 201 31.30 -1.49 -5.80
N ARG A 202 32.29 -2.26 -5.34
CA ARG A 202 33.69 -2.00 -5.64
C ARG A 202 33.92 -2.47 -7.08
N ILE A 203 33.87 -1.55 -8.02
CA ILE A 203 34.43 -1.78 -9.35
C ILE A 203 35.94 -1.73 -9.18
N SER A 204 36.59 -2.88 -9.19
CA SER A 204 38.04 -2.97 -9.38
C SER A 204 38.33 -2.87 -10.87
N ALA A 205 39.09 -1.85 -11.26
CA ALA A 205 39.84 -1.84 -12.51
C ALA A 205 41.02 -2.81 -12.44
#